data_AF-B2AWS0-F1
#
_entry.id   AF-B2AWS0-F1
#
_cell.length_a   1.000
_cell.length_b   1.000
_cell.length_c   1.000
_cell.angle_alpha   90.00
_cell.angle_beta   90.00
_cell.angle_gamma   90.00
#
_symmetry.space_group_name_H-M   'P 1'
#
loop_
_entity.id
_entity.type
_entity.pdbx_description
1 polymer ?
#
loop_
_entity_poly.entity_id
_entity_poly.type
_entity_poly.pdbx_seq_one_letter_code
_entity_poly.pdbx_strand_id
1 'polypeptide(L)'
;MKGEANYLNQWIFSQLSVSSDKDVVAARPLFLTSSVFGEEAYGRCLRTFKTRLGLDDGINLARGDLRFLVNVTMSPWPTSPDFMKTIVKDFRAVALEGIKRCIKRNKLSPDVHGFVMQGVDEIYLTHIPMFNMANHRWQLVITGNLPPDVVEYYKKLRSENPGVVYTLANMEKETLENLLKPGSSTKWRLDVGIPPPGAPPLKDNIELSNIRVIVKESMSYAALETTYPDKMPFYLYGNKNEVHLDHVLKAYPNAQISHERVTLDLESDLSDEQLRKGVVVVLDDVFENSIQPLPLDNDTNRVLLESAGLSLTKGAVHSVSVYEMYEQYKNGSAPITTGKVTIGETTFANWPAVNMDPADEEKEEEHKHKH
;
A
#
# COMPACT_ATOMS: atom_id res chain seq x y z
N MET A 1 9.86 -11.71 -2.46
CA MET A 1 10.54 -12.30 -3.64
C MET A 1 9.57 -12.74 -4.75
N LYS A 2 8.48 -13.48 -4.48
CA LYS A 2 7.52 -13.89 -5.54
C LYS A 2 6.87 -12.75 -6.32
N GLY A 3 6.33 -11.76 -5.60
CA GLY A 3 5.64 -10.62 -6.23
C GLY A 3 6.52 -9.93 -7.26
N GLU A 4 7.81 -9.78 -6.96
CA GLU A 4 8.80 -9.18 -7.86
C GLU A 4 9.17 -10.08 -9.04
N ALA A 5 9.23 -11.40 -8.85
CA ALA A 5 9.43 -12.34 -9.97
C ALA A 5 8.22 -12.33 -10.92
N ASN A 6 6.99 -12.31 -10.37
CA ASN A 6 5.76 -12.19 -11.14
C ASN A 6 5.69 -10.85 -11.87
N TYR A 7 6.08 -9.76 -11.21
CA TYR A 7 6.20 -8.44 -11.81
C TYR A 7 7.17 -8.44 -12.98
N LEU A 8 8.39 -8.98 -12.81
CA LEU A 8 9.38 -9.05 -13.88
C LEU A 8 8.85 -9.82 -15.09
N ASN A 9 8.26 -11.00 -14.86
CA ASN A 9 7.71 -11.81 -15.94
C ASN A 9 6.51 -11.14 -16.62
N GLN A 10 5.63 -10.49 -15.86
CA GLN A 10 4.50 -9.73 -16.42
C GLN A 10 5.00 -8.55 -17.26
N TRP A 11 6.02 -7.84 -16.79
CA TRP A 11 6.59 -6.71 -17.50
C TRP A 11 7.28 -7.18 -18.79
N ILE A 12 8.12 -8.23 -18.74
CA ILE A 12 8.74 -8.80 -19.95
C ILE A 12 7.67 -9.23 -20.95
N PHE A 13 6.62 -9.92 -20.49
CA PHE A 13 5.49 -10.31 -21.33
C PHE A 13 4.82 -9.09 -21.99
N SER A 14 4.56 -8.02 -21.23
CA SER A 14 3.96 -6.78 -21.79
C SER A 14 4.80 -6.14 -22.89
N GLN A 15 6.12 -6.29 -22.83
CA GLN A 15 7.02 -5.75 -23.86
C GLN A 15 7.12 -6.65 -25.10
N LEU A 16 6.77 -7.92 -24.96
CA LEU A 16 6.95 -8.98 -25.95
C LEU A 16 5.62 -9.64 -26.33
N SER A 17 4.52 -8.89 -26.22
CA SER A 17 3.19 -9.31 -26.61
C SER A 17 2.36 -8.10 -27.08
N VAL A 18 1.19 -8.39 -27.65
CA VAL A 18 0.17 -7.40 -28.01
C VAL A 18 -1.09 -7.82 -27.27
N SER A 19 -1.51 -6.98 -26.33
CA SER A 19 -2.57 -7.29 -25.36
C SER A 19 -3.62 -6.18 -25.24
N SER A 20 -3.35 -5.01 -25.84
CA SER A 20 -4.26 -3.87 -25.94
C SER A 20 -4.23 -3.26 -27.35
N ASP A 21 -5.24 -2.45 -27.65
CA ASP A 21 -5.32 -1.63 -28.87
C ASP A 21 -4.25 -0.53 -28.96
N LYS A 22 -3.65 -0.17 -27.82
CA LYS A 22 -2.54 0.79 -27.71
C LYS A 22 -1.18 0.18 -28.09
N ASP A 23 -1.08 -1.14 -28.20
CA ASP A 23 0.19 -1.82 -28.47
C ASP A 23 0.58 -1.73 -29.95
N VAL A 24 1.79 -1.21 -30.22
CA VAL A 24 2.33 -1.14 -31.58
C VAL A 24 3.03 -2.44 -31.95
N VAL A 25 2.38 -3.26 -32.78
CA VAL A 25 2.88 -4.59 -33.22
C VAL A 25 4.32 -4.50 -33.76
N ALA A 26 4.60 -3.51 -34.62
CA ALA A 26 5.90 -3.33 -35.25
C ALA A 26 7.03 -2.95 -34.27
N ALA A 27 6.70 -2.49 -33.06
CA ALA A 27 7.67 -2.16 -32.03
C ALA A 27 8.06 -3.37 -31.16
N ARG A 28 7.39 -4.51 -31.35
CA ARG A 28 7.65 -5.74 -30.57
C ARG A 28 8.76 -6.55 -31.26
N PRO A 29 9.93 -6.74 -30.62
CA PRO A 29 11.05 -7.43 -31.27
C PRO A 29 10.85 -8.94 -31.33
N LEU A 30 10.04 -9.49 -30.43
CA LEU A 30 9.66 -10.90 -30.40
C LEU A 30 8.31 -11.08 -29.71
N PHE A 31 7.68 -12.24 -29.92
CA PHE A 31 6.40 -12.58 -29.33
C PHE A 31 6.53 -13.78 -28.39
N LEU A 32 6.10 -13.60 -27.15
CA LEU A 32 5.95 -14.66 -26.15
C LEU A 32 4.50 -14.74 -25.70
N THR A 33 4.11 -15.90 -25.20
CA THR A 33 2.90 -16.03 -24.38
C THR A 33 3.29 -16.12 -22.91
N SER A 34 2.33 -15.99 -22.01
CA SER A 34 2.53 -16.14 -20.57
C SER A 34 1.42 -16.99 -19.98
N SER A 35 1.73 -17.72 -18.92
CA SER A 35 0.76 -18.47 -18.13
C SER A 35 1.12 -18.40 -16.64
N VAL A 36 0.28 -19.00 -15.81
CA VAL A 36 0.39 -19.00 -14.35
C VAL A 36 0.36 -20.43 -13.84
N PHE A 37 1.37 -20.80 -13.05
CA PHE A 37 1.33 -22.02 -12.27
C PHE A 37 0.52 -21.76 -11.00
N GLY A 38 -0.71 -22.27 -10.97
CA GLY A 38 -1.55 -22.30 -9.78
C GLY A 38 -0.99 -23.24 -8.72
N GLU A 39 -0.92 -22.79 -7.46
CA GLU A 39 -0.39 -23.64 -6.39
C GLU A 39 -1.23 -24.91 -6.16
N GLU A 40 -2.55 -24.78 -6.25
CA GLU A 40 -3.49 -25.91 -6.14
C GLU A 40 -3.27 -26.93 -7.27
N ALA A 41 -3.18 -26.47 -8.53
CA ALA A 41 -3.07 -27.33 -9.69
C ALA A 41 -1.68 -27.98 -9.84
N TYR A 42 -0.60 -27.26 -9.51
CA TYR A 42 0.77 -27.69 -9.80
C TYR A 42 1.56 -28.17 -8.58
N GLY A 43 1.11 -27.89 -7.35
CA GLY A 43 1.61 -28.43 -6.09
C GLY A 43 3.13 -28.63 -6.03
N ARG A 44 3.58 -29.89 -6.00
CA ARG A 44 5.01 -30.26 -5.89
C ARG A 44 5.85 -29.81 -7.09
N CYS A 45 5.29 -29.80 -8.30
CA CYS A 45 5.98 -29.33 -9.50
C CYS A 45 6.36 -27.86 -9.35
N LEU A 46 5.38 -27.02 -8.99
CA LEU A 46 5.62 -25.59 -8.75
C LEU A 46 6.63 -25.37 -7.63
N ARG A 47 6.55 -26.13 -6.54
CA ARG A 47 7.53 -26.02 -5.44
C ARG A 47 8.96 -26.25 -5.93
N THR A 48 9.17 -27.32 -6.70
CA THR A 48 10.48 -27.66 -7.25
C THR A 48 10.99 -26.57 -8.19
N PHE A 49 10.10 -26.01 -9.01
CA PHE A 49 10.45 -24.95 -9.94
C PHE A 49 10.84 -23.65 -9.21
N LYS A 50 10.09 -23.25 -8.18
CA LYS A 50 10.43 -22.09 -7.34
C LYS A 50 11.77 -22.25 -6.64
N THR A 51 12.09 -23.44 -6.11
CA THR A 51 13.40 -23.71 -5.49
C THR A 51 14.54 -23.55 -6.50
N ARG A 52 14.36 -24.03 -7.74
CA ARG A 52 15.38 -23.85 -8.80
C ARG A 52 15.60 -22.40 -9.19
N LEU A 53 14.59 -21.55 -9.01
CA LEU A 53 14.67 -20.11 -9.25
C LEU A 53 15.19 -19.32 -8.04
N GLY A 54 15.46 -19.98 -6.90
CA GLY A 54 15.86 -19.30 -5.66
C GLY A 54 14.76 -18.41 -5.07
N LEU A 55 13.49 -18.75 -5.28
CA LEU A 55 12.36 -18.01 -4.74
C LEU A 55 12.02 -18.48 -3.32
N ASP A 56 13.01 -18.45 -2.45
CA ASP A 56 12.91 -18.73 -1.02
C ASP A 56 13.61 -17.61 -0.23
N ASP A 57 13.19 -17.41 1.02
CA ASP A 57 13.80 -16.44 1.94
C ASP A 57 14.85 -17.08 2.87
N GLY A 58 15.43 -18.21 2.45
CA GLY A 58 16.36 -19.02 3.24
C GLY A 58 15.70 -19.87 4.33
N ILE A 59 14.41 -19.65 4.63
CA ILE A 59 13.66 -20.40 5.65
C ILE A 59 12.40 -21.01 5.04
N ASN A 60 11.69 -20.26 4.20
CA ASN A 60 10.42 -20.60 3.61
C ASN A 60 10.43 -20.40 2.09
N LEU A 61 9.83 -21.35 1.37
CA LEU A 61 9.57 -21.19 -0.05
C LEU A 61 8.43 -20.18 -0.27
N ALA A 62 8.56 -19.34 -1.30
CA ALA A 62 7.52 -18.40 -1.67
C ALA A 62 6.14 -19.06 -1.92
N ARG A 63 5.09 -18.54 -1.27
CA ARG A 63 3.70 -19.05 -1.35
C ARG A 63 2.88 -18.47 -2.51
N GLY A 64 1.90 -19.23 -3.01
CA GLY A 64 0.95 -18.87 -4.05
C GLY A 64 1.48 -18.95 -5.48
N ASP A 65 0.71 -18.46 -6.43
CA ASP A 65 0.94 -18.66 -7.87
C ASP A 65 2.18 -17.97 -8.45
N LEU A 66 2.79 -18.61 -9.46
CA LEU A 66 3.96 -18.08 -10.17
C LEU A 66 3.65 -17.88 -11.65
N ARG A 67 3.85 -16.66 -12.14
CA ARG A 67 3.77 -16.34 -13.57
C ARG A 67 5.05 -16.77 -14.26
N PHE A 68 4.92 -17.35 -15.44
CA PHE A 68 6.04 -17.73 -16.29
C PHE A 68 5.81 -17.32 -17.75
N LEU A 69 6.90 -17.25 -18.49
CA LEU A 69 6.92 -16.98 -19.92
C LEU A 69 6.93 -18.29 -20.69
N VAL A 70 6.20 -18.34 -21.80
CA VAL A 70 6.06 -19.50 -22.67
C VAL A 70 6.54 -19.15 -24.06
N ASN A 71 7.50 -19.93 -24.57
CA ASN A 71 7.96 -19.88 -25.94
C ASN A 71 7.44 -21.12 -26.68
N VAL A 72 6.47 -20.95 -27.57
CA VAL A 72 5.98 -22.03 -28.44
C VAL A 72 6.71 -21.95 -29.77
N THR A 73 7.57 -22.94 -30.04
CA THR A 73 8.37 -22.97 -31.28
C THR A 73 7.74 -23.91 -32.30
N MET A 74 7.05 -23.34 -33.29
CA MET A 74 6.50 -24.09 -34.44
C MET A 74 7.18 -23.75 -35.76
N SER A 75 7.92 -22.64 -35.80
CA SER A 75 8.68 -22.25 -36.99
C SER A 75 9.90 -23.16 -37.15
N PRO A 76 10.18 -23.70 -38.34
CA PRO A 76 11.41 -24.45 -38.62
C PRO A 76 12.62 -23.52 -38.89
N TRP A 77 12.37 -22.24 -39.11
CA TRP A 77 13.36 -21.22 -39.50
C TRP A 77 14.23 -20.60 -38.38
N PRO A 78 13.88 -20.65 -37.08
CA PRO A 78 14.65 -19.94 -36.08
C PRO A 78 15.98 -20.60 -35.77
N THR A 79 16.32 -21.76 -36.35
CA THR A 79 17.58 -22.47 -36.11
C THR A 79 18.80 -21.86 -36.81
N SER A 80 18.61 -20.86 -37.68
CA SER A 80 19.75 -20.14 -38.26
C SER A 80 20.54 -19.40 -37.17
N PRO A 81 21.88 -19.52 -37.12
CA PRO A 81 22.68 -18.93 -36.05
C PRO A 81 22.46 -17.42 -35.87
N ASP A 82 22.28 -16.69 -36.96
CA ASP A 82 22.17 -15.23 -36.91
C ASP A 82 20.78 -14.76 -36.46
N PHE A 83 19.72 -15.50 -36.79
CA PHE A 83 18.39 -15.23 -36.26
C PHE A 83 18.31 -15.56 -34.76
N MET A 84 18.89 -16.69 -34.32
CA MET A 84 18.99 -17.02 -32.88
C MET A 84 19.71 -15.94 -32.08
N LYS A 85 20.86 -15.45 -32.60
CA LYS A 85 21.59 -14.35 -31.94
C LYS A 85 20.73 -13.10 -31.79
N THR A 86 19.92 -12.79 -32.79
CA THR A 86 19.01 -11.63 -32.77
C THR A 86 17.93 -11.80 -31.71
N ILE A 87 17.23 -12.95 -31.67
CA ILE A 87 16.21 -13.24 -30.64
C ILE A 87 16.80 -13.14 -29.23
N VAL A 88 17.97 -13.76 -29.00
CA VAL A 88 18.62 -13.76 -27.68
C VAL A 88 19.02 -12.35 -27.27
N LYS A 89 19.57 -11.57 -28.21
CA LYS A 89 19.95 -10.18 -27.97
C LYS A 89 18.73 -9.34 -27.58
N ASP A 90 17.64 -9.46 -28.32
CA ASP A 90 16.44 -8.64 -28.11
C ASP A 90 15.71 -9.02 -26.82
N PHE A 91 15.56 -10.33 -26.55
CA PHE A 91 15.03 -10.80 -25.26
C PHE A 91 15.88 -10.30 -24.09
N ARG A 92 17.20 -10.39 -24.20
CA ARG A 92 18.12 -9.93 -23.16
C ARG A 92 17.99 -8.44 -22.92
N ALA A 93 17.86 -7.63 -23.98
CA ALA A 93 17.70 -6.18 -23.85
C ALA A 93 16.43 -5.83 -23.06
N VAL A 94 15.31 -6.48 -23.39
CA VAL A 94 14.05 -6.32 -22.65
C VAL A 94 14.23 -6.79 -21.21
N ALA A 95 14.71 -8.01 -20.97
CA ALA A 95 14.87 -8.54 -19.63
C ALA A 95 15.77 -7.68 -18.73
N LEU A 96 16.86 -7.12 -19.27
CA LEU A 96 17.74 -6.20 -18.53
C LEU A 96 17.01 -4.93 -18.08
N GLU A 97 16.14 -4.38 -18.92
CA GLU A 97 15.35 -3.21 -18.55
C GLU A 97 14.31 -3.56 -17.46
N GLY A 98 13.65 -4.71 -17.57
CA GLY A 98 12.79 -5.22 -16.49
C GLY A 98 13.53 -5.39 -15.16
N ILE A 99 14.78 -5.86 -15.20
CA ILE A 99 15.62 -5.98 -14.01
C ILE A 99 15.92 -4.62 -13.38
N LYS A 100 16.22 -3.58 -14.17
CA LYS A 100 16.43 -2.22 -13.63
C LYS A 100 15.20 -1.72 -12.88
N ARG A 101 14.01 -1.96 -13.44
CA ARG A 101 12.74 -1.62 -12.79
C ARG A 101 12.56 -2.35 -11.46
N CYS A 102 12.84 -3.66 -11.42
CA CYS A 102 12.84 -4.42 -10.17
C CYS A 102 13.84 -3.87 -9.16
N ILE A 103 15.05 -3.49 -9.58
CA ILE A 103 16.05 -2.88 -8.69
C ILE A 103 15.49 -1.58 -8.10
N LYS A 104 14.90 -0.70 -8.92
CA LYS A 104 14.30 0.57 -8.45
C LYS A 104 13.21 0.32 -7.40
N ARG A 105 12.32 -0.64 -7.65
CA ARG A 105 11.23 -1.02 -6.73
C ARG A 105 11.72 -1.57 -5.40
N ASN A 106 12.85 -2.27 -5.38
CA ASN A 106 13.32 -3.02 -4.20
C ASN A 106 14.55 -2.44 -3.50
N LYS A 107 15.18 -1.40 -4.06
CA LYS A 107 16.32 -0.75 -3.45
C LYS A 107 15.88 0.03 -2.22
N LEU A 108 16.35 -0.39 -1.05
CA LEU A 108 16.21 0.38 0.18
C LEU A 108 17.13 1.59 0.15
N SER A 109 16.57 2.78 0.27
CA SER A 109 17.31 4.04 0.36
C SER A 109 16.54 5.05 1.22
N PRO A 110 17.23 6.06 1.79
CA PRO A 110 16.57 7.20 2.40
C PRO A 110 15.55 7.85 1.46
N ASP A 111 14.38 8.23 1.96
CA ASP A 111 13.32 8.85 1.18
C ASP A 111 12.46 9.84 2.00
N VAL A 112 11.54 10.53 1.33
CA VAL A 112 10.52 11.37 1.96
C VAL A 112 9.29 10.53 2.26
N HIS A 113 8.96 10.39 3.54
CA HIS A 113 7.82 9.66 4.08
C HIS A 113 6.75 10.64 4.53
N GLY A 114 5.58 10.57 3.89
CA GLY A 114 4.40 11.33 4.27
C GLY A 114 3.52 10.56 5.26
N PHE A 115 2.89 11.29 6.18
CA PHE A 115 1.96 10.76 7.16
C PHE A 115 0.69 11.60 7.18
N VAL A 116 -0.46 10.96 7.14
CA VAL A 116 -1.77 11.59 7.35
C VAL A 116 -1.92 11.90 8.83
N MET A 117 -2.30 13.14 9.15
CA MET A 117 -2.52 13.58 10.53
C MET A 117 -3.96 13.30 10.97
N GLN A 118 -4.12 12.76 12.18
CA GLN A 118 -5.40 12.44 12.80
C GLN A 118 -5.39 12.90 14.28
N GLY A 119 -6.51 13.46 14.74
CA GLY A 119 -6.69 13.94 16.12
C GLY A 119 -6.27 15.40 16.30
N VAL A 120 -6.72 16.02 17.39
CA VAL A 120 -6.25 17.33 17.87
C VAL A 120 -5.87 17.32 19.35
N ASP A 121 -6.40 16.37 20.13
CA ASP A 121 -6.04 16.19 21.53
C ASP A 121 -4.67 15.51 21.64
N GLU A 122 -4.54 14.35 20.99
CA GLU A 122 -3.29 13.65 20.73
C GLU A 122 -3.16 13.51 19.21
N ILE A 123 -1.94 13.67 18.68
CA ILE A 123 -1.69 13.61 17.25
C ILE A 123 -1.23 12.21 16.87
N TYR A 124 -2.00 11.58 15.98
CA TYR A 124 -1.67 10.33 15.33
C TYR A 124 -1.25 10.59 13.89
N LEU A 125 -0.26 9.85 13.43
CA LEU A 125 0.37 9.98 12.13
C LEU A 125 0.33 8.61 11.44
N THR A 126 -0.48 8.52 10.40
CA THR A 126 -0.64 7.31 9.60
C THR A 126 0.19 7.42 8.35
N HIS A 127 1.25 6.63 8.24
CA HIS A 127 2.15 6.62 7.08
C HIS A 127 1.36 6.44 5.78
N ILE A 128 1.81 7.04 4.69
CA ILE A 128 1.25 6.82 3.35
C ILE A 128 2.06 5.70 2.68
N PRO A 129 1.63 4.43 2.79
CA PRO A 129 2.42 3.32 2.31
C PRO A 129 2.33 3.16 0.80
N MET A 130 3.23 2.35 0.24
CA MET A 130 3.16 1.89 -1.15
C MET A 130 3.55 0.41 -1.23
N PHE A 131 2.70 -0.43 -1.84
CA PHE A 131 2.99 -1.86 -2.02
C PHE A 131 4.19 -2.11 -2.94
N ASN A 132 4.45 -1.17 -3.85
CA ASN A 132 5.34 -1.38 -4.98
C ASN A 132 6.74 -0.77 -4.76
N MET A 133 6.96 0.01 -3.70
CA MET A 133 8.24 0.65 -3.39
C MET A 133 8.75 0.22 -2.02
N ALA A 134 9.89 -0.49 -1.97
CA ALA A 134 10.41 -1.09 -0.75
C ALA A 134 10.59 -0.12 0.44
N ASN A 135 10.94 1.14 0.17
CA ASN A 135 11.06 2.18 1.20
C ASN A 135 9.74 2.42 1.93
N HIS A 136 8.60 2.25 1.24
CA HIS A 136 7.25 2.57 1.72
C HIS A 136 6.38 1.33 1.99
N ARG A 137 6.94 0.11 1.94
CA ARG A 137 6.21 -1.16 2.16
C ARG A 137 5.96 -1.46 3.64
N TRP A 138 5.44 -0.47 4.36
CA TRP A 138 5.12 -0.55 5.78
C TRP A 138 3.83 0.19 6.07
N GLN A 139 2.86 -0.52 6.64
CA GLN A 139 1.72 0.12 7.26
C GLN A 139 2.12 0.51 8.68
N LEU A 140 2.12 1.80 8.96
CA LEU A 140 2.70 2.37 10.17
C LEU A 140 1.79 3.46 10.71
N VAL A 141 1.42 3.33 11.98
CA VAL A 141 0.72 4.37 12.75
C VAL A 141 1.59 4.71 13.94
N ILE A 142 1.90 6.00 14.09
CA ILE A 142 2.67 6.51 15.22
C ILE A 142 1.92 7.65 15.91
N THR A 143 2.28 7.92 17.16
CA THR A 143 1.91 9.14 17.87
C THR A 143 3.18 9.84 18.31
N GLY A 144 3.12 11.16 18.47
CA GLY A 144 4.23 11.96 18.95
C GLY A 144 3.82 13.38 19.31
N ASN A 145 4.72 14.09 19.97
CA ASN A 145 4.49 15.44 20.45
C ASN A 145 5.02 16.46 19.44
N LEU A 146 4.11 17.31 18.96
CA LEU A 146 4.45 18.50 18.20
C LEU A 146 4.77 19.68 19.14
N PRO A 147 5.55 20.67 18.69
CA PRO A 147 5.80 21.89 19.44
C PRO A 147 4.49 22.66 19.74
N PRO A 148 4.36 23.34 20.89
CA PRO A 148 3.11 24.00 21.27
C PRO A 148 2.57 24.99 20.23
N ASP A 149 3.44 25.77 19.60
CA ASP A 149 3.09 26.73 18.55
C ASP A 149 2.63 26.06 17.24
N VAL A 150 3.04 24.82 16.99
CA VAL A 150 2.56 23.99 15.87
C VAL A 150 1.21 23.40 16.21
N VAL A 151 1.01 22.92 17.45
CA VAL A 151 -0.28 22.39 17.93
C VAL A 151 -1.36 23.46 17.87
N GLU A 152 -1.10 24.67 18.37
CA GLU A 152 -2.06 25.78 18.32
C GLU A 152 -2.42 26.15 16.88
N TYR A 153 -1.41 26.24 16.01
CA TYR A 153 -1.61 26.53 14.59
C TYR A 153 -2.45 25.45 13.90
N TYR A 154 -2.13 24.17 14.13
CA TYR A 154 -2.88 23.05 13.58
C TYR A 154 -4.32 23.00 14.10
N LYS A 155 -4.54 23.24 15.40
CA LYS A 155 -5.91 23.35 15.98
C LYS A 155 -6.73 24.45 15.32
N LYS A 156 -6.11 25.61 15.09
CA LYS A 156 -6.76 26.71 14.36
C LYS A 156 -7.14 26.29 12.94
N LEU A 157 -6.22 25.72 12.17
CA LEU A 157 -6.47 25.23 10.82
C LEU A 157 -7.63 24.23 10.75
N ARG A 158 -7.68 23.30 11.72
CA ARG A 158 -8.74 22.30 11.85
C ARG A 158 -10.10 22.91 12.19
N SER A 159 -10.12 23.95 13.03
CA SER A 159 -11.35 24.68 13.36
C SER A 159 -11.89 25.51 12.20
N GLU A 160 -11.00 26.11 11.40
CA GLU A 160 -11.37 26.95 10.25
C GLU A 160 -11.75 26.11 9.02
N ASN A 161 -11.19 24.91 8.89
CA ASN A 161 -11.37 24.04 7.72
C ASN A 161 -11.73 22.60 8.16
N PRO A 162 -12.95 22.36 8.68
CA PRO A 162 -13.39 21.02 9.05
C PRO A 162 -13.43 20.11 7.81
N GLY A 163 -13.04 18.85 7.98
CA GLY A 163 -13.01 17.86 6.89
C GLY A 163 -11.77 17.90 5.99
N VAL A 164 -10.87 18.89 6.15
CA VAL A 164 -9.62 18.95 5.38
C VAL A 164 -8.57 18.00 5.95
N VAL A 165 -7.95 17.21 5.07
CA VAL A 165 -6.83 16.34 5.39
C VAL A 165 -5.53 17.14 5.45
N TYR A 166 -4.73 16.91 6.47
CA TYR A 166 -3.39 17.47 6.62
C TYR A 166 -2.37 16.34 6.65
N THR A 167 -1.17 16.60 6.18
CA THR A 167 -0.07 15.64 6.22
C THR A 167 1.17 16.23 6.86
N LEU A 168 1.97 15.36 7.48
CA LEU A 168 3.30 15.66 7.98
C LEU A 168 4.31 14.81 7.22
N ALA A 169 5.38 15.42 6.70
CA ALA A 169 6.43 14.70 5.98
C ALA A 169 7.82 15.13 6.46
N ASN A 170 8.80 14.21 6.43
CA ASN A 170 10.20 14.59 6.69
C ASN A 170 10.74 15.43 5.53
N MET A 171 11.53 16.46 5.86
CA MET A 171 12.09 17.38 4.86
C MET A 171 13.32 16.80 4.16
N GLU A 172 14.16 16.07 4.90
CA GLU A 172 15.36 15.41 4.38
C GLU A 172 15.11 13.92 4.21
N LYS A 173 15.62 13.34 3.11
CA LYS A 173 15.47 11.92 2.84
C LYS A 173 16.07 11.09 3.98
N GLU A 174 15.28 10.20 4.54
CA GLU A 174 15.67 9.33 5.65
C GLU A 174 14.97 7.97 5.53
N THR A 175 15.48 6.94 6.19
CA THR A 175 14.79 5.65 6.30
C THR A 175 13.75 5.68 7.42
N LEU A 176 12.62 4.97 7.25
CA LEU A 176 11.62 4.82 8.31
C LEU A 176 12.21 4.36 9.65
N GLU A 177 13.21 3.47 9.63
CA GLU A 177 13.86 3.01 10.86
C GLU A 177 14.54 4.16 11.61
N ASN A 178 15.27 5.02 10.90
CA ASN A 178 15.95 6.17 11.50
C ASN A 178 14.95 7.26 11.94
N LEU A 179 13.86 7.47 11.20
CA LEU A 179 12.79 8.39 11.59
C LEU A 179 12.16 8.04 12.94
N LEU A 180 12.05 6.75 13.24
CA LEU A 180 11.44 6.23 14.46
C LEU A 180 12.41 6.13 15.65
N LYS A 181 13.70 6.40 15.45
CA LYS A 181 14.68 6.31 16.55
C LYS A 181 14.44 7.40 17.60
N PRO A 182 14.45 7.04 18.90
CA PRO A 182 14.42 8.04 19.96
C PRO A 182 15.54 9.07 19.81
N GLY A 183 15.20 10.35 19.93
CA GLY A 183 16.15 11.45 19.77
C GLY A 183 16.52 11.76 18.31
N SER A 184 15.75 11.27 17.33
CA SER A 184 15.90 11.70 15.94
C SER A 184 15.78 13.23 15.82
N SER A 185 16.70 13.85 15.08
CA SER A 185 16.72 15.29 14.80
C SER A 185 16.02 15.63 13.48
N THR A 186 15.21 14.72 12.92
CA THR A 186 14.50 14.94 11.66
C THR A 186 13.60 16.16 11.75
N LYS A 187 13.70 17.02 10.73
CA LYS A 187 12.81 18.15 10.52
C LYS A 187 11.62 17.75 9.66
N TRP A 188 10.46 18.22 10.06
CA TRP A 188 9.19 17.89 9.43
C TRP A 188 8.52 19.14 8.83
N ARG A 189 7.70 18.92 7.80
CA ARG A 189 6.86 19.92 7.17
C ARG A 189 5.39 19.49 7.25
N LEU A 190 4.52 20.47 7.47
CA LEU A 190 3.07 20.36 7.53
C LEU A 190 2.47 20.87 6.21
N ASP A 191 1.57 20.08 5.61
CA ASP A 191 0.96 20.36 4.32
C ASP A 191 -0.55 20.08 4.32
N VAL A 192 -1.28 20.63 3.34
CA VAL A 192 -2.68 20.27 3.05
C VAL A 192 -2.69 19.08 2.08
N GLY A 193 -3.37 18.00 2.45
CA GLY A 193 -3.44 16.78 1.65
C GLY A 193 -2.05 16.23 1.30
N ILE A 194 -1.92 15.61 0.14
CA ILE A 194 -0.62 15.25 -0.43
C ILE A 194 -0.18 16.40 -1.34
N PRO A 195 0.85 17.18 -0.97
CA PRO A 195 1.25 18.34 -1.76
C PRO A 195 1.86 17.89 -3.11
N PRO A 196 1.63 18.63 -4.20
CA PRO A 196 2.37 18.42 -5.44
C PRO A 196 3.85 18.78 -5.24
N PRO A 197 4.76 18.24 -6.09
CA PRO A 197 6.18 18.55 -6.01
C PRO A 197 6.45 20.06 -6.02
N GLY A 198 7.24 20.53 -5.05
CA GLY A 198 7.65 21.94 -4.93
C GLY A 198 6.63 22.88 -4.29
N ALA A 199 5.45 22.40 -3.87
CA ALA A 199 4.50 23.23 -3.14
C ALA A 199 5.11 23.75 -1.82
N PRO A 200 4.88 25.02 -1.44
CA PRO A 200 5.32 25.54 -0.15
C PRO A 200 4.53 24.90 1.00
N PRO A 201 5.19 24.52 2.10
CA PRO A 201 4.49 23.98 3.27
C PRO A 201 3.69 25.05 4.01
N LEU A 202 2.68 24.62 4.76
CA LEU A 202 1.97 25.49 5.70
C LEU A 202 2.87 25.91 6.87
N LYS A 203 3.74 25.00 7.30
CA LYS A 203 4.75 25.19 8.34
C LYS A 203 5.87 24.17 8.17
N ASP A 204 7.11 24.55 8.44
CA ASP A 204 8.28 23.69 8.28
C ASP A 204 9.18 23.72 9.51
N ASN A 205 10.31 23.00 9.44
CA ASN A 205 11.28 22.87 10.52
C ASN A 205 10.70 22.37 11.85
N ILE A 206 9.61 21.60 11.77
CA ILE A 206 8.89 21.06 12.91
C ILE A 206 9.70 19.91 13.51
N GLU A 207 9.79 19.84 14.83
CA GLU A 207 10.41 18.73 15.56
C GLU A 207 9.32 17.82 16.15
N LEU A 208 9.35 16.54 15.79
CA LEU A 208 8.49 15.53 16.39
C LEU A 208 9.26 14.83 17.52
N SER A 209 8.73 14.86 18.74
CA SER A 209 9.36 14.22 19.89
C SER A 209 8.49 13.11 20.48
N ASN A 210 9.05 12.26 21.34
CA ASN A 210 8.33 11.19 22.04
C ASN A 210 7.55 10.24 21.11
N ILE A 211 8.13 9.91 19.96
CA ILE A 211 7.51 9.03 18.97
C ILE A 211 7.24 7.65 19.60
N ARG A 212 5.97 7.22 19.55
CA ARG A 212 5.54 5.87 19.92
C ARG A 212 4.88 5.22 18.71
N VAL A 213 5.30 3.99 18.43
CA VAL A 213 4.69 3.15 17.39
C VAL A 213 3.45 2.46 17.96
N ILE A 214 2.34 2.55 17.23
CA ILE A 214 1.06 1.91 17.56
C ILE A 214 0.88 0.69 16.65
N VAL A 215 0.94 0.91 15.35
CA VAL A 215 0.87 -0.14 14.33
C VAL A 215 2.16 -0.14 13.55
N LYS A 216 2.75 -1.32 13.30
CA LYS A 216 3.88 -1.49 12.38
C LYS A 216 3.83 -2.85 11.73
N GLU A 217 3.30 -2.89 10.51
CA GLU A 217 3.09 -4.11 9.75
C GLU A 217 3.84 -4.05 8.42
N SER A 218 4.46 -5.17 8.04
CA SER A 218 5.12 -5.28 6.75
C SER A 218 4.08 -5.44 5.64
N MET A 219 4.21 -4.64 4.58
CA MET A 219 3.45 -4.80 3.34
C MET A 219 4.29 -5.48 2.24
N SER A 220 5.34 -6.20 2.64
CA SER A 220 6.09 -7.01 1.70
C SER A 220 5.18 -8.14 1.17
N TYR A 221 5.35 -8.52 -0.10
CA TYR A 221 4.57 -9.61 -0.70
C TYR A 221 4.62 -10.96 0.05
N ALA A 222 5.59 -11.17 0.93
CA ALA A 222 5.67 -12.37 1.77
C ALA A 222 4.80 -12.28 3.04
N ALA A 223 4.53 -11.06 3.51
CA ALA A 223 3.66 -10.78 4.65
C ALA A 223 2.19 -10.61 4.25
N LEU A 224 1.91 -10.34 2.97
CA LEU A 224 0.55 -10.24 2.45
C LEU A 224 -0.14 -11.62 2.36
N GLU A 225 -1.45 -11.58 2.48
CA GLU A 225 -2.35 -12.69 2.26
C GLU A 225 -2.63 -12.91 0.78
N THR A 226 -3.05 -14.13 0.45
CA THR A 226 -3.40 -14.51 -0.92
C THR A 226 -4.84 -14.17 -1.28
N THR A 227 -5.68 -13.90 -0.29
CA THR A 227 -7.10 -13.57 -0.41
C THR A 227 -7.38 -12.37 0.46
N TYR A 228 -8.36 -11.54 0.06
CA TYR A 228 -8.82 -10.46 0.91
C TYR A 228 -9.60 -10.99 2.11
N PRO A 229 -9.64 -10.24 3.22
CA PRO A 229 -10.56 -10.50 4.32
C PRO A 229 -12.00 -10.55 3.82
N ASP A 230 -12.81 -11.49 4.33
CA ASP A 230 -14.23 -11.56 3.97
C ASP A 230 -14.99 -10.29 4.39
N LYS A 231 -14.57 -9.68 5.50
CA LYS A 231 -15.10 -8.43 6.06
C LYS A 231 -13.98 -7.42 6.25
N MET A 232 -14.26 -6.14 6.03
CA MET A 232 -13.24 -5.09 6.02
C MET A 232 -12.71 -4.77 7.44
N PRO A 233 -11.42 -5.00 7.74
CA PRO A 233 -10.82 -4.72 9.04
C PRO A 233 -10.15 -3.34 9.08
N PHE A 234 -10.20 -2.68 10.24
CA PHE A 234 -9.52 -1.43 10.53
C PHE A 234 -8.74 -1.53 11.84
N TYR A 235 -7.57 -0.91 11.90
CA TYR A 235 -6.93 -0.57 13.16
C TYR A 235 -7.72 0.55 13.82
N LEU A 236 -8.15 0.35 15.06
CA LEU A 236 -8.82 1.33 15.91
C LEU A 236 -7.87 1.76 17.02
N TYR A 237 -7.56 3.05 17.09
CA TYR A 237 -6.62 3.61 18.05
C TYR A 237 -7.04 5.03 18.43
N GLY A 238 -6.50 5.53 19.54
CA GLY A 238 -6.85 6.85 20.03
C GLY A 238 -6.74 6.95 21.54
N ASN A 239 -7.63 7.77 22.08
CA ASN A 239 -7.88 7.92 23.51
C ASN A 239 -9.41 8.01 23.74
N LYS A 240 -9.84 8.15 24.99
CA LYS A 240 -11.28 8.24 25.34
C LYS A 240 -12.05 9.40 24.68
N ASN A 241 -11.37 10.46 24.26
CA ASN A 241 -12.01 11.63 23.66
C ASN A 241 -12.05 11.52 22.13
N GLU A 242 -10.97 11.02 21.53
CA GLU A 242 -10.80 10.95 20.09
C GLU A 242 -10.26 9.58 19.68
N VAL A 243 -11.00 8.90 18.80
CA VAL A 243 -10.64 7.62 18.22
C VAL A 243 -10.63 7.68 16.69
N HIS A 244 -9.77 6.88 16.09
CA HIS A 244 -9.45 6.93 14.66
C HIS A 244 -9.39 5.51 14.09
N LEU A 245 -9.64 5.40 12.79
CA LEU A 245 -9.51 4.17 12.03
C LEU A 245 -8.43 4.30 10.94
N ASP A 246 -7.71 3.21 10.69
CA ASP A 246 -6.90 3.02 9.48
C ASP A 246 -7.11 1.61 8.92
N HIS A 247 -7.45 1.52 7.64
CA HIS A 247 -7.80 0.27 6.96
C HIS A 247 -6.64 -0.74 6.95
N VAL A 248 -6.88 -1.99 7.36
CA VAL A 248 -5.85 -3.04 7.45
C VAL A 248 -5.44 -3.52 6.05
N LEU A 249 -4.19 -3.30 5.65
CA LEU A 249 -3.70 -3.60 4.30
C LEU A 249 -3.03 -4.98 4.22
N LYS A 250 -3.83 -6.05 4.21
CA LYS A 250 -3.32 -7.43 4.17
C LYS A 250 -3.29 -8.07 2.78
N ALA A 251 -3.90 -7.48 1.76
CA ALA A 251 -3.89 -7.96 0.38
C ALA A 251 -3.66 -6.82 -0.63
N TYR A 252 -3.19 -7.17 -1.83
CA TYR A 252 -2.81 -6.24 -2.90
C TYR A 252 -3.52 -6.60 -4.22
N PRO A 253 -4.02 -5.62 -5.01
CA PRO A 253 -4.03 -4.16 -4.76
C PRO A 253 -5.03 -3.73 -3.69
N ASN A 254 -4.91 -2.53 -3.13
CA ASN A 254 -5.91 -2.02 -2.16
C ASN A 254 -5.89 -0.48 -2.06
N ALA A 255 -6.73 0.11 -1.21
CA ALA A 255 -6.66 1.54 -0.86
C ALA A 255 -6.29 1.75 0.61
N GLN A 256 -5.49 2.78 0.88
CA GLN A 256 -5.41 3.36 2.21
C GLN A 256 -6.69 4.13 2.48
N ILE A 257 -7.41 3.79 3.55
CA ILE A 257 -8.62 4.49 3.99
C ILE A 257 -8.47 4.74 5.49
N SER A 258 -8.37 6.02 5.87
CA SER A 258 -8.19 6.44 7.26
C SER A 258 -9.31 7.38 7.65
N HIS A 259 -10.05 7.04 8.71
CA HIS A 259 -11.15 7.84 9.25
C HIS A 259 -10.75 8.49 10.55
N GLU A 260 -11.07 9.76 10.71
CA GLU A 260 -10.75 10.51 11.91
C GLU A 260 -11.99 10.78 12.76
N ARG A 261 -11.87 10.71 14.09
CA ARG A 261 -12.94 11.04 15.05
C ARG A 261 -14.21 10.23 14.78
N VAL A 262 -14.05 8.92 14.70
CA VAL A 262 -15.21 8.02 14.65
C VAL A 262 -15.92 8.02 15.99
N THR A 263 -17.21 7.71 15.99
CA THR A 263 -17.97 7.53 17.23
C THR A 263 -18.23 6.05 17.46
N LEU A 264 -17.98 5.58 18.68
CA LEU A 264 -18.17 4.18 19.07
C LEU A 264 -19.42 4.06 19.96
N ASP A 265 -20.25 3.06 19.65
CA ASP A 265 -21.39 2.63 20.46
C ASP A 265 -21.25 1.12 20.67
N LEU A 266 -20.45 0.74 21.67
CA LEU A 266 -20.06 -0.65 21.93
C LEU A 266 -20.79 -1.20 23.16
N GLU A 267 -21.02 -2.51 23.18
CA GLU A 267 -21.61 -3.21 24.34
C GLU A 267 -20.72 -3.10 25.59
N SER A 268 -19.41 -2.94 25.39
CA SER A 268 -18.45 -2.70 26.46
C SER A 268 -17.40 -1.72 25.99
N ASP A 269 -17.15 -0.69 26.80
CA ASP A 269 -16.16 0.34 26.48
C ASP A 269 -14.75 -0.24 26.40
N LEU A 270 -13.97 0.26 25.44
CA LEU A 270 -12.56 -0.04 25.34
C LEU A 270 -11.78 0.74 26.40
N SER A 271 -10.82 0.07 27.03
CA SER A 271 -9.91 0.71 27.99
C SER A 271 -8.93 1.66 27.29
N ASP A 272 -8.41 2.64 28.05
CA ASP A 272 -7.36 3.54 27.55
C ASP A 272 -6.14 2.77 27.02
N GLU A 273 -5.79 1.67 27.69
CA GLU A 273 -4.64 0.87 27.30
C GLU A 273 -4.87 0.13 25.96
N GLN A 274 -6.10 -0.33 25.71
CA GLN A 274 -6.48 -0.93 24.42
C GLN A 274 -6.41 0.12 23.30
N LEU A 275 -7.02 1.30 23.50
CA LEU A 275 -6.98 2.38 22.50
C LEU A 275 -5.55 2.90 22.26
N ARG A 276 -4.72 2.93 23.30
CA ARG A 276 -3.32 3.37 23.23
C ARG A 276 -2.43 2.38 22.47
N LYS A 277 -2.68 1.08 22.59
CA LYS A 277 -2.01 0.01 21.84
C LYS A 277 -2.52 -0.12 20.42
N GLY A 278 -3.77 0.25 20.20
CA GLY A 278 -4.49 -0.06 18.97
C GLY A 278 -5.08 -1.47 19.03
N VAL A 279 -6.34 -1.57 18.64
CA VAL A 279 -7.08 -2.84 18.48
C VAL A 279 -7.53 -2.97 17.02
N VAL A 280 -8.16 -4.10 16.68
CA VAL A 280 -8.74 -4.30 15.35
C VAL A 280 -10.26 -4.30 15.44
N VAL A 281 -10.89 -3.45 14.64
CA VAL A 281 -12.34 -3.43 14.47
C VAL A 281 -12.69 -3.93 13.07
N VAL A 282 -13.65 -4.84 12.98
CA VAL A 282 -14.11 -5.41 11.71
C VAL A 282 -15.50 -4.88 11.43
N LEU A 283 -15.71 -4.31 10.25
CA LEU A 283 -17.03 -3.88 9.81
C LEU A 283 -17.81 -5.11 9.34
N ASP A 284 -18.84 -5.48 10.09
CA ASP A 284 -19.59 -6.73 9.88
C ASP A 284 -20.47 -6.72 8.63
N ASP A 285 -20.72 -5.54 8.08
CA ASP A 285 -21.58 -5.27 6.93
C ASP A 285 -20.82 -4.82 5.66
N VAL A 286 -19.49 -4.66 5.74
CA VAL A 286 -18.63 -4.31 4.59
C VAL A 286 -17.81 -5.52 4.18
N PHE A 287 -18.21 -6.16 3.07
CA PHE A 287 -17.61 -7.40 2.58
C PHE A 287 -16.44 -7.14 1.63
N GLU A 288 -15.26 -6.82 2.17
CA GLU A 288 -14.09 -6.39 1.39
C GLU A 288 -13.81 -7.32 0.21
N ASN A 289 -13.64 -8.63 0.45
CA ASN A 289 -13.36 -9.61 -0.62
C ASN A 289 -14.37 -9.57 -1.78
N SER A 290 -15.63 -9.24 -1.51
CA SER A 290 -16.69 -9.19 -2.54
C SER A 290 -16.70 -7.90 -3.37
N ILE A 291 -16.06 -6.84 -2.87
CA ILE A 291 -16.02 -5.52 -3.52
C ILE A 291 -14.64 -5.18 -4.08
N GLN A 292 -13.70 -6.14 -4.09
CA GLN A 292 -12.36 -5.97 -4.63
C GLN A 292 -12.30 -6.30 -6.14
N PRO A 293 -11.54 -5.55 -6.96
CA PRO A 293 -10.88 -4.28 -6.62
C PRO A 293 -11.89 -3.21 -6.23
N LEU A 294 -11.53 -2.38 -5.23
CA LEU A 294 -12.42 -1.33 -4.71
C LEU A 294 -12.98 -0.44 -5.84
N PRO A 295 -14.21 0.06 -5.70
CA PRO A 295 -14.83 0.91 -6.71
C PRO A 295 -14.09 2.23 -6.84
N LEU A 296 -13.65 2.54 -8.06
CA LEU A 296 -12.87 3.73 -8.38
C LEU A 296 -13.62 4.64 -9.35
N ASP A 297 -13.36 5.93 -9.22
CA ASP A 297 -13.64 6.91 -10.25
C ASP A 297 -12.71 6.68 -11.46
N ASN A 298 -13.29 6.55 -12.66
CA ASN A 298 -12.55 6.17 -13.87
C ASN A 298 -11.48 7.20 -14.28
N ASP A 299 -11.68 8.48 -13.96
CA ASP A 299 -10.79 9.56 -14.41
C ASP A 299 -9.69 9.85 -13.39
N THR A 300 -10.04 9.80 -12.10
CA THR A 300 -9.16 10.23 -11.01
C THR A 300 -8.56 9.08 -10.21
N ASN A 301 -9.01 7.84 -10.43
CA ASN A 301 -8.69 6.65 -9.62
C ASN A 301 -8.92 6.87 -8.11
N ARG A 302 -9.84 7.76 -7.75
CA ARG A 302 -10.25 7.98 -6.36
C ARG A 302 -11.23 6.89 -5.95
N VAL A 303 -11.14 6.44 -4.70
CA VAL A 303 -12.10 5.47 -4.15
C VAL A 303 -13.46 6.13 -4.00
N LEU A 304 -14.50 5.51 -4.57
CA LEU A 304 -15.88 5.94 -4.46
C LEU A 304 -16.48 5.41 -3.15
N LEU A 305 -16.22 6.10 -2.05
CA LEU A 305 -16.59 5.68 -0.68
C LEU A 305 -18.10 5.47 -0.50
N GLU A 306 -18.92 6.16 -1.28
CA GLU A 306 -20.38 6.09 -1.31
C GLU A 306 -20.93 4.84 -2.03
N SER A 307 -20.07 4.04 -2.66
CA SER A 307 -20.49 2.88 -3.43
C SER A 307 -21.26 1.88 -2.58
N ALA A 308 -22.25 1.24 -3.20
CA ALA A 308 -23.04 0.18 -2.57
C ALA A 308 -22.12 -0.93 -2.06
N GLY A 309 -22.29 -1.32 -0.78
CA GLY A 309 -21.46 -2.32 -0.11
C GLY A 309 -20.17 -1.79 0.52
N LEU A 310 -19.72 -0.57 0.19
CA LEU A 310 -18.59 0.10 0.85
C LEU A 310 -19.10 1.13 1.87
N SER A 311 -19.82 2.15 1.40
CA SER A 311 -20.55 3.15 2.22
C SER A 311 -19.73 3.82 3.34
N LEU A 312 -18.43 4.04 3.15
CA LEU A 312 -17.51 4.64 4.14
C LEU A 312 -17.53 6.19 4.13
N THR A 313 -18.73 6.77 4.14
CA THR A 313 -18.95 8.22 4.08
C THR A 313 -19.28 8.82 5.45
N LYS A 314 -19.11 10.14 5.61
CA LYS A 314 -19.40 10.85 6.88
C LYS A 314 -20.80 10.49 7.40
N GLY A 315 -20.86 10.07 8.66
CA GLY A 315 -22.10 9.73 9.36
C GLY A 315 -22.67 8.35 9.03
N ALA A 316 -22.04 7.59 8.13
CA ALA A 316 -22.40 6.19 7.93
C ALA A 316 -22.16 5.38 9.20
N VAL A 317 -23.08 4.47 9.51
CA VAL A 317 -23.04 3.64 10.73
C VAL A 317 -22.89 2.19 10.32
N HIS A 318 -21.89 1.52 10.88
CA HIS A 318 -21.57 0.13 10.59
C HIS A 318 -21.66 -0.73 11.84
N SER A 319 -22.19 -1.94 11.70
CA SER A 319 -22.08 -2.95 12.76
C SER A 319 -20.64 -3.42 12.87
N VAL A 320 -20.13 -3.61 14.08
CA VAL A 320 -18.72 -3.98 14.28
C VAL A 320 -18.48 -5.06 15.31
N SER A 321 -17.40 -5.81 15.07
CA SER A 321 -16.80 -6.76 15.99
C SER A 321 -15.35 -6.34 16.28
N VAL A 322 -14.98 -6.23 17.55
CA VAL A 322 -13.66 -5.75 17.98
C VAL A 322 -12.80 -6.90 18.50
N TYR A 323 -11.51 -6.88 18.18
CA TYR A 323 -10.49 -7.88 18.51
C TYR A 323 -9.22 -7.19 18.99
N GLU A 324 -8.43 -7.82 19.86
CA GLU A 324 -7.13 -7.26 20.27
C GLU A 324 -6.16 -7.21 19.09
N MET A 325 -6.20 -8.22 18.21
CA MET A 325 -5.29 -8.35 17.08
C MET A 325 -6.01 -8.93 15.84
N TYR A 326 -5.48 -8.61 14.66
CA TYR A 326 -6.03 -9.06 13.38
C TYR A 326 -6.05 -10.60 13.27
N GLU A 327 -5.04 -11.26 13.82
CA GLU A 327 -4.88 -12.71 13.80
C GLU A 327 -5.98 -13.42 14.60
N GLN A 328 -6.54 -12.76 15.63
CA GLN A 328 -7.67 -13.31 16.39
C GLN A 328 -8.94 -13.34 15.53
N TYR A 329 -9.23 -12.25 14.82
CA TYR A 329 -10.31 -12.20 13.83
C TYR A 329 -10.13 -13.29 12.77
N LYS A 330 -8.94 -13.35 12.16
CA LYS A 330 -8.62 -14.32 11.12
C LYS A 330 -8.80 -15.77 11.55
N ASN A 331 -8.45 -16.09 12.79
CA ASN A 331 -8.56 -17.44 13.33
C ASN A 331 -9.97 -17.77 13.85
N GLY A 332 -10.96 -16.87 13.69
CA GLY A 332 -12.33 -17.07 14.14
C GLY A 332 -12.48 -17.05 15.67
N SER A 333 -11.64 -16.28 16.37
CA SER A 333 -11.78 -16.08 17.81
C SER A 333 -13.06 -15.28 18.11
N ALA A 334 -13.55 -15.34 19.35
CA ALA A 334 -14.63 -14.46 19.78
C ALA A 334 -14.15 -13.00 19.87
N PRO A 335 -14.97 -12.00 19.49
CA PRO A 335 -14.62 -10.60 19.67
C PRO A 335 -14.61 -10.23 21.16
N ILE A 336 -13.79 -9.23 21.53
CA ILE A 336 -13.75 -8.69 22.89
C ILE A 336 -14.97 -7.84 23.22
N THR A 337 -15.58 -7.22 22.20
CA THR A 337 -16.86 -6.51 22.28
C THR A 337 -17.44 -6.35 20.88
N THR A 338 -18.73 -6.05 20.79
CA THR A 338 -19.43 -5.75 19.54
C THR A 338 -20.19 -4.45 19.68
N GLY A 339 -20.65 -3.89 18.56
CA GLY A 339 -21.48 -2.69 18.60
C GLY A 339 -21.54 -2.00 17.26
N LYS A 340 -21.44 -0.67 17.26
CA LYS A 340 -21.46 0.16 16.07
C LYS A 340 -20.33 1.18 16.05
N VAL A 341 -19.86 1.48 14.84
CA VAL A 341 -19.00 2.64 14.57
C VAL A 341 -19.70 3.59 13.62
N THR A 342 -19.64 4.88 13.92
CA THR A 342 -20.10 5.94 13.02
C THR A 342 -18.89 6.63 12.42
N ILE A 343 -18.82 6.69 11.09
CA ILE A 343 -17.73 7.32 10.35
C ILE A 343 -17.72 8.82 10.63
N GLY A 344 -16.54 9.32 11.00
CA GLY A 344 -16.33 10.72 11.36
C GLY A 344 -16.33 11.67 10.16
N GLU A 345 -15.98 12.92 10.42
CA GLU A 345 -16.08 13.99 9.41
C GLU A 345 -14.97 13.96 8.37
N THR A 346 -13.76 13.55 8.75
CA THR A 346 -12.59 13.54 7.86
C THR A 346 -12.25 12.10 7.48
N THR A 347 -12.23 11.84 6.18
CA THR A 347 -11.75 10.58 5.60
C THR A 347 -10.64 10.88 4.60
N PHE A 348 -9.50 10.22 4.79
CA PHE A 348 -8.48 10.15 3.76
C PHE A 348 -8.61 8.82 3.02
N ALA A 349 -8.76 8.85 1.69
CA ALA A 349 -8.83 7.66 0.87
C ALA A 349 -7.86 7.80 -0.32
N ASN A 350 -6.94 6.86 -0.46
CA ASN A 350 -5.88 6.90 -1.45
C ASN A 350 -5.62 5.52 -2.06
N TRP A 351 -6.09 5.36 -3.28
CA TRP A 351 -5.75 4.23 -4.16
C TRP A 351 -4.51 4.49 -5.02
N PRO A 352 -4.32 5.69 -5.62
CA PRO A 352 -3.21 5.91 -6.55
C PRO A 352 -1.83 5.75 -5.91
N ALA A 353 -1.57 6.36 -4.75
CA ALA A 353 -0.24 6.32 -4.15
C ALA A 353 0.10 4.91 -3.64
N VAL A 354 -0.84 4.24 -2.97
CA VAL A 354 -0.57 2.94 -2.36
C VAL A 354 -0.26 1.85 -3.40
N ASN A 355 -0.80 1.98 -4.62
CA ASN A 355 -0.55 1.07 -5.74
C ASN A 355 0.49 1.60 -6.74
N MET A 356 1.04 2.80 -6.56
CA MET A 356 1.98 3.44 -7.47
C MET A 356 3.21 2.56 -7.74
N ASP A 357 3.56 2.35 -9.00
CA ASP A 357 4.83 1.72 -9.38
C ASP A 357 5.91 2.79 -9.61
N PRO A 358 6.94 2.90 -8.75
CA PRO A 358 8.01 3.90 -8.93
C PRO A 358 8.81 3.69 -10.22
N ALA A 359 8.68 2.53 -10.86
CA ALA A 359 9.32 2.27 -12.15
C ALA A 359 8.55 2.88 -13.34
N ASP A 360 7.30 3.31 -13.19
CA ASP A 360 6.51 3.89 -14.29
C ASP A 360 6.70 5.40 -14.50
N GLU A 361 7.17 6.14 -13.49
CA GLU A 361 7.33 7.61 -13.53
C GLU A 361 8.24 8.13 -14.66
N GLU A 362 9.20 7.34 -15.14
CA GLU A 362 10.17 7.78 -16.18
C GLU A 362 9.59 7.82 -17.59
N LYS A 363 8.45 7.17 -17.87
CA LYS A 363 7.85 7.28 -19.21
C LYS A 363 7.38 8.71 -19.51
N GLU A 364 6.99 9.47 -18.50
CA GLU A 364 6.53 10.86 -18.70
C GLU A 364 7.69 11.86 -18.86
N GLU A 365 8.84 11.63 -18.23
CA GLU A 365 10.00 12.51 -18.39
C GLU A 365 10.75 12.28 -19.71
N GLU A 366 10.88 11.03 -20.18
CA GLU A 366 11.52 10.75 -21.49
C GLU A 366 10.70 11.28 -22.68
N HIS A 367 9.36 11.39 -22.55
CA HIS A 367 8.51 11.99 -23.56
C HIS A 367 8.59 13.53 -23.57
N LYS A 368 8.84 14.17 -22.42
CA LYS A 368 9.02 15.64 -22.32
C LYS A 368 10.36 16.13 -22.88
N HIS A 369 11.36 15.26 -23.03
CA HIS A 369 12.66 15.60 -23.63
C HIS A 369 12.79 15.25 -25.12
N LYS A 370 11.69 14.83 -25.77
CA LYS A 370 11.65 14.52 -27.21
C LYS A 370 10.75 15.44 -28.04
N HIS A 371 10.38 16.61 -27.53
CA HIS A 371 9.68 17.65 -28.30
C HIS A 371 10.46 18.96 -28.35
#